data_AF-A0AAF3FNE9-F1
#
_entry.id   AF-A0AAF3FNE9-F1
#
_cell.length_a   1.000
_cell.length_b   1.000
_cell.length_c   1.000
_cell.angle_alpha   90.00
_cell.angle_beta   90.00
_cell.angle_gamma   90.00
#
_symmetry.space_group_name_H-M   'P 1'
#
loop_
_entity.id
_entity.type
_entity.pdbx_description
1 polymer ?
#
loop_
_entity_poly.entity_id
_entity_poly.type
_entity_poly.pdbx_seq_one_letter_code
_entity_poly.pdbx_strand_id
1 'polypeptide(L)'
;MRDESEYVKRFVQNHDHHLEACPYSSVMTGSVPLNWPTHPIKRWAADGVNFSISRDDPTCFDNSLCSELELVNSRIGLSVHQLWQCQLNGARAAFCDDELKKNIVDQILKSEPSN
;
A
#
# COMPACT_ATOMS: atom_id res chain seq x y z
N MET A 1 -9.94 8.61 7.57
CA MET A 1 -10.57 9.95 7.66
C MET A 1 -11.90 9.78 8.38
N ARG A 2 -12.35 10.75 9.19
CA ARG A 2 -13.62 10.62 9.95
C ARG A 2 -14.86 10.92 9.10
N ASP A 3 -14.70 11.68 8.03
CA ASP A 3 -15.75 11.97 7.05
C ASP A 3 -15.70 10.96 5.91
N GLU A 4 -16.75 10.14 5.79
CA GLU A 4 -16.88 9.11 4.76
C GLU A 4 -17.07 9.71 3.37
N SER A 5 -17.80 10.83 3.26
CA SER A 5 -18.11 11.45 1.98
C SER A 5 -16.86 12.04 1.33
N GLU A 6 -16.02 12.69 2.13
CA GLU A 6 -14.72 13.18 1.68
C GLU A 6 -13.77 12.01 1.36
N TYR A 7 -13.88 10.87 2.05
CA TYR A 7 -13.00 9.72 1.82
C TYR A 7 -13.26 9.13 0.44
N VAL A 8 -14.54 8.86 0.16
CA VAL A 8 -14.97 8.37 -1.14
C VAL A 8 -14.58 9.36 -2.24
N LYS A 9 -14.86 10.65 -2.05
CA LYS A 9 -14.57 11.66 -3.07
C LYS A 9 -13.07 11.75 -3.37
N ARG A 10 -12.22 11.94 -2.35
CA ARG A 10 -10.80 12.23 -2.54
C ARG A 10 -9.95 11.01 -2.87
N PHE A 11 -10.18 9.89 -2.18
CA PHE A 11 -9.27 8.74 -2.24
C PHE A 11 -9.75 7.63 -3.17
N VAL A 12 -11.07 7.51 -3.36
CA VAL A 12 -11.68 6.45 -4.17
C VAL A 12 -12.05 6.95 -5.57
N GLN A 13 -12.71 8.10 -5.68
CA GLN A 13 -13.17 8.62 -6.98
C GLN A 13 -12.09 9.44 -7.69
N ASN A 14 -11.50 10.41 -7.00
CA ASN A 14 -10.53 11.32 -7.62
C ASN A 14 -9.09 10.81 -7.56
N HIS A 15 -8.77 9.94 -6.59
CA HIS A 15 -7.40 9.53 -6.27
C HIS A 15 -6.43 10.71 -6.09
N ASP A 16 -6.89 11.78 -5.43
CA ASP A 16 -6.18 13.07 -5.27
C ASP A 16 -4.80 12.91 -4.61
N HIS A 17 -4.60 11.86 -3.81
CA HIS A 17 -3.42 11.67 -2.98
C HIS A 17 -2.95 10.21 -3.02
N HIS A 18 -1.63 10.03 -3.04
CA HIS A 18 -1.00 8.74 -2.76
C HIS A 18 -0.81 8.58 -1.24
N LEU A 19 -1.14 7.41 -0.72
CA LEU A 19 -0.92 7.07 0.69
C LEU A 19 0.25 6.09 0.83
N GLU A 20 1.23 6.43 1.66
CA GLU A 20 2.37 5.57 1.97
C GLU A 20 2.06 4.79 3.25
N ALA A 21 1.59 3.55 3.11
CA ALA A 21 1.19 2.74 4.26
C ALA A 21 2.39 1.99 4.85
N CYS A 22 2.56 2.04 6.16
CA CYS A 22 3.55 1.26 6.90
C CYS A 22 2.83 0.33 7.91
N PRO A 23 2.31 -0.84 7.48
CA PRO A 23 1.40 -1.67 8.27
C PRO A 23 1.98 -2.06 9.63
N TYR A 24 3.19 -2.63 9.66
CA TYR A 24 3.81 -3.04 10.92
C TYR A 24 4.09 -1.84 11.84
N SER A 25 4.74 -0.80 11.30
CA SER A 25 5.04 0.45 12.03
C SER A 25 3.78 1.07 12.63
N SER A 26 2.68 1.14 11.88
CA SER A 26 1.44 1.77 12.35
C SER A 26 0.86 1.08 13.60
N VAL A 27 1.09 -0.23 13.75
CA VAL A 27 0.71 -0.97 14.95
C VAL A 27 1.73 -0.78 16.06
N MET A 28 3.04 -0.83 15.75
CA MET A 28 4.11 -0.65 16.74
C MET A 28 4.10 0.75 17.38
N THR A 29 3.73 1.78 16.61
CA THR A 29 3.60 3.17 17.06
C THR A 29 2.26 3.46 17.74
N GLY A 30 1.32 2.52 17.75
CA GLY A 30 -0.03 2.70 18.31
C GLY A 30 -0.97 3.54 17.46
N SER A 31 -0.59 3.90 16.22
CA SER A 31 -1.44 4.61 15.27
C SER A 31 -2.67 3.78 14.85
N VAL A 32 -2.49 2.45 14.78
CA VAL A 32 -3.54 1.46 14.49
C VAL A 32 -3.54 0.40 15.60
N PRO A 33 -4.71 0.02 16.16
CA PRO A 33 -4.78 -1.07 17.13
C PRO A 33 -4.28 -2.40 16.56
N LEU A 34 -3.68 -3.25 17.41
CA LEU A 34 -3.23 -4.59 17.04
C LEU A 34 -4.42 -5.52 16.72
N ASN A 35 -4.88 -5.48 15.47
CA ASN A 35 -5.86 -6.40 14.91
C ASN A 35 -5.72 -6.44 13.38
N TRP A 36 -4.94 -7.40 12.87
CA TRP A 36 -4.57 -7.45 11.44
C TRP A 36 -5.76 -7.61 10.48
N PRO A 37 -6.74 -8.52 10.72
CA PRO A 37 -7.88 -8.65 9.82
C PRO A 37 -8.75 -7.40 9.66
N THR A 38 -8.67 -6.45 10.60
CA THR A 38 -9.39 -5.18 10.60
C THR A 38 -8.48 -3.97 10.31
N HIS A 39 -7.25 -4.19 9.85
CA HIS A 39 -6.33 -3.11 9.55
C HIS A 39 -6.91 -2.19 8.45
N PRO A 40 -6.83 -0.85 8.57
CA PRO A 40 -7.49 0.09 7.64
C PRO A 40 -7.12 -0.10 6.16
N ILE A 41 -5.90 -0.54 5.87
CA ILE A 41 -5.45 -0.77 4.48
C ILE A 41 -6.26 -1.86 3.77
N LYS A 42 -6.92 -2.77 4.50
CA LYS A 42 -7.81 -3.77 3.89
C LYS A 42 -8.98 -3.10 3.18
N ARG A 43 -9.52 -2.03 3.79
CA ARG A 43 -10.56 -1.21 3.18
C ARG A 43 -10.01 -0.44 1.99
N TRP A 44 -8.81 0.14 2.11
CA TRP A 44 -8.16 0.85 1.01
C TRP A 44 -7.98 -0.05 -0.22
N ALA A 45 -7.56 -1.30 -0.02
CA ALA A 45 -7.39 -2.28 -1.07
C ALA A 45 -8.72 -2.71 -1.72
N ALA A 46 -9.79 -2.84 -0.92
CA ALA A 46 -11.13 -3.16 -1.43
C ALA A 46 -11.72 -2.00 -2.26
N ASP A 47 -11.42 -0.76 -1.87
CA ASP A 47 -11.92 0.45 -2.53
C ASP A 47 -11.04 0.93 -3.69
N GLY A 48 -9.91 0.27 -3.96
CA GLY A 48 -9.00 0.69 -5.03
C GLY A 48 -8.29 2.01 -4.77
N VAL A 49 -8.06 2.37 -3.51
CA VAL A 49 -7.31 3.59 -3.15
C VAL A 49 -5.89 3.55 -3.73
N ASN A 50 -5.37 4.72 -4.11
CA ASN A 50 -3.98 4.87 -4.51
C ASN A 50 -3.04 4.84 -3.28
N PHE A 51 -2.49 3.67 -2.96
CA PHE A 51 -1.53 3.51 -1.85
C PHE A 51 -0.42 2.50 -2.17
N SER A 52 0.67 2.56 -1.40
CA SER A 52 1.81 1.64 -1.42
C SER A 52 2.07 1.03 -0.03
N ILE A 53 2.91 -0.01 0.02
CA ILE A 53 3.36 -0.65 1.27
C ILE A 53 4.85 -0.34 1.48
N SER A 54 5.18 0.17 2.66
CA SER A 54 6.51 0.61 3.08
C SER A 54 6.87 0.02 4.46
N ARG A 55 8.16 0.01 4.80
CA ARG A 55 8.69 -0.59 6.03
C ARG A 55 8.90 0.39 7.18
N ASP A 56 8.86 1.69 6.88
CA ASP A 56 9.20 2.78 7.80
C ASP A 56 10.65 2.66 8.33
N ASP A 57 10.84 2.31 9.60
CA ASP A 57 12.12 2.26 10.31
C ASP A 57 12.63 0.82 10.52
N PRO A 58 13.25 0.17 9.52
CA PRO A 58 13.68 -1.23 9.63
C PRO A 58 14.70 -1.47 10.74
N THR A 59 15.51 -0.47 11.10
CA THR A 59 16.43 -0.54 12.25
C THR A 59 15.70 -0.66 13.59
N CYS A 60 14.54 0.00 13.73
CA CYS A 60 13.76 0.00 14.96
C CYS A 60 12.85 -1.24 15.07
N PHE A 61 12.38 -1.74 13.93
CA PHE A 61 11.35 -2.77 13.86
C PHE A 61 11.86 -4.16 13.48
N ASP A 62 13.14 -4.27 13.06
CA ASP A 62 13.74 -5.51 12.55
C ASP A 62 12.87 -6.16 11.46
N ASN A 63 12.37 -5.33 10.53
CA ASN A 63 11.49 -5.75 9.43
C ASN A 63 12.19 -5.60 8.06
N SER A 64 11.60 -6.23 7.05
CA SER A 64 11.99 -6.14 5.65
C SER A 64 10.76 -5.87 4.77
N LEU A 65 10.98 -5.52 3.49
CA LEU A 65 9.86 -5.37 2.56
C LEU A 65 9.13 -6.71 2.38
N CYS A 66 9.88 -7.82 2.34
CA CYS A 66 9.30 -9.15 2.24
C CYS A 66 8.40 -9.47 3.43
N SER A 67 8.83 -9.16 4.66
CA SER A 67 8.00 -9.41 5.85
C SER A 67 6.76 -8.51 5.90
N GLU A 68 6.84 -7.26 5.42
CA GLU A 68 5.66 -6.40 5.27
C GLU A 68 4.66 -6.99 4.26
N LEU A 69 5.14 -7.39 3.08
CA LEU A 69 4.27 -8.00 2.06
C LEU A 69 3.65 -9.31 2.54
N GLU A 70 4.41 -10.13 3.25
CA GLU A 70 3.92 -11.37 3.87
C GLU A 70 2.87 -11.08 4.96
N LEU A 71 3.10 -10.10 5.83
CA LEU A 71 2.13 -9.65 6.84
C LEU A 71 0.82 -9.19 6.19
N VAL A 72 0.92 -8.35 5.17
CA VAL A 72 -0.22 -7.79 4.44
C VAL A 72 -1.00 -8.87 3.71
N ASN A 73 -0.33 -9.85 3.11
CA ASN A 73 -0.98 -10.97 2.46
C ASN A 73 -1.64 -11.94 3.46
N SER A 74 -0.87 -12.43 4.42
CA SER A 74 -1.26 -13.57 5.26
C SER A 74 -2.14 -13.18 6.46
N ARG A 75 -1.97 -11.97 7.01
CA ARG A 75 -2.64 -11.53 8.24
C ARG A 75 -3.72 -10.49 8.00
N ILE A 76 -3.49 -9.57 7.06
CA ILE A 76 -4.47 -8.54 6.70
C ILE A 76 -5.41 -9.07 5.61
N GLY A 77 -4.88 -9.84 4.66
CA GLY A 77 -5.66 -10.59 3.67
C GLY A 77 -5.75 -9.92 2.31
N LEU A 78 -4.75 -9.12 1.90
CA LEU A 78 -4.72 -8.60 0.53
C LEU A 78 -4.31 -9.71 -0.44
N SER A 79 -4.95 -9.75 -1.61
CA SER A 79 -4.62 -10.70 -2.66
C SER A 79 -3.25 -10.39 -3.29
N VAL A 80 -2.68 -11.36 -4.00
CA VAL A 80 -1.43 -11.16 -4.76
C VAL A 80 -1.59 -10.03 -5.79
N HIS A 81 -2.74 -9.94 -6.45
CA HIS A 81 -3.05 -8.85 -7.38
C HIS A 81 -3.08 -7.48 -6.67
N GLN A 82 -3.67 -7.39 -5.48
CA GLN A 82 -3.66 -6.14 -4.69
C GLN A 82 -2.25 -5.74 -4.25
N LEU A 83 -1.38 -6.70 -3.88
CA LEU A 83 0.03 -6.42 -3.57
C LEU A 83 0.80 -5.91 -4.79
N TRP A 84 0.55 -6.48 -5.97
CA TRP A 84 1.09 -5.98 -7.23
C TRP A 84 0.60 -4.56 -7.53
N GLN A 85 -0.69 -4.29 -7.35
CA GLN A 85 -1.27 -2.96 -7.54
C GLN A 85 -0.64 -1.92 -6.59
N CYS A 86 -0.36 -2.28 -5.34
CA CYS A 86 0.33 -1.40 -4.39
C CYS A 86 1.73 -1.01 -4.89
N GLN A 87 2.47 -1.95 -5.46
CA GLN A 87 3.80 -1.68 -6.04
C GLN A 87 3.70 -0.79 -7.26
N LEU A 88 2.73 -1.04 -8.15
CA LEU A 88 2.45 -0.21 -9.31
C LEU A 88 2.09 1.23 -8.92
N ASN A 89 1.24 1.39 -7.91
CA ASN A 89 0.84 2.68 -7.36
C ASN A 89 2.05 3.44 -6.79
N GLY A 90 2.88 2.79 -5.99
CA GLY A 90 4.10 3.37 -5.45
C GLY A 90 5.06 3.83 -6.55
N ALA A 91 5.28 3.01 -7.58
CA ALA A 91 6.12 3.38 -8.72
C ALA A 91 5.58 4.60 -9.48
N ARG A 92 4.26 4.68 -9.71
CA ARG A 92 3.62 5.85 -10.36
C ARG A 92 3.74 7.12 -9.52
N ALA A 93 3.63 7.00 -8.20
CA ALA A 93 3.69 8.11 -7.26
C ALA A 93 5.12 8.57 -6.94
N ALA A 94 6.15 7.80 -7.29
CA ALA A 94 7.54 8.11 -6.97
C ALA A 94 7.99 9.47 -7.50
N PHE A 95 8.82 10.19 -6.74
CA PHE A 95 9.40 11.48 -7.14
C PHE A 95 10.74 11.31 -7.86
N CYS A 96 10.85 10.31 -8.75
CA CYS A 96 11.97 10.14 -9.66
C CYS A 96 11.71 10.79 -11.03
N ASP A 97 12.74 10.83 -11.88
CA ASP A 97 12.60 11.29 -13.26
C ASP A 97 11.65 10.41 -14.08
N ASP A 98 11.04 11.00 -15.11
CA ASP A 98 9.99 10.35 -15.90
C ASP A 98 10.49 9.11 -16.65
N GLU A 99 11.76 9.10 -17.07
CA GLU A 99 12.34 7.96 -17.78
C GLU A 99 12.49 6.76 -16.85
N LEU A 100 13.09 6.96 -15.68
CA LEU A 100 13.22 5.93 -14.65
C LEU A 100 11.85 5.43 -14.18
N LYS A 101 10.91 6.35 -13.92
CA LYS A 101 9.53 6.00 -13.54
C LYS A 101 8.87 5.11 -14.58
N LYS A 102 8.94 5.50 -15.86
CA LYS A 102 8.37 4.72 -16.96
C LYS A 102 9.01 3.33 -17.02
N ASN A 103 10.33 3.25 -16.93
CA ASN A 103 11.06 1.98 -16.99
C ASN A 103 10.64 1.02 -15.86
N ILE A 104 10.47 1.53 -14.64
CA ILE A 104 10.03 0.72 -13.49
C ILE A 104 8.57 0.29 -13.65
N VAL A 105 7.68 1.22 -14.03
CA VAL A 105 6.26 0.92 -14.27
C VAL A 105 6.10 -0.15 -15.35
N ASP A 106 6.84 -0.05 -16.45
CA ASP A 106 6.81 -1.04 -17.53
C ASP A 106 7.29 -2.43 -17.07
N GLN A 107 8.26 -2.50 -16.15
CA GLN A 107 8.70 -3.76 -15.56
C GLN A 107 7.62 -4.38 -14.66
N ILE A 108 6.96 -3.56 -13.83
CA ILE A 108 5.89 -4.03 -12.94
C ILE A 108 4.67 -4.49 -13.76
N LEU A 109 4.30 -3.76 -14.82
CA LEU A 109 3.18 -4.15 -15.69
C LEU A 109 3.41 -5.52 -16.35
N LYS A 110 4.65 -5.86 -16.69
CA LYS A 110 5.00 -7.19 -17.26
C LYS A 110 4.91 -8.33 -16.24
N SER A 111 4.90 -8.02 -14.95
CA SER A 111 4.80 -9.01 -13.87
C SER A 111 3.41 -9.06 -13.24
N GLU A 112 2.38 -8.53 -13.90
CA GLU A 112 1.00 -8.64 -13.43
C GLU A 112 0.63 -10.12 -13.20
N PRO A 113 0.21 -10.50 -11.98
CA PRO A 113 -0.14 -11.87 -11.68
C PRO A 113 -1.44 -12.26 -12.40
N SER A 114 -1.48 -13.46 -12.96
CA SER A 114 -2.71 -14.05 -13.50
C SER A 114 -3.73 -14.25 -12.38
N ASN A 115 -5.00 -13.94 -12.67
CA ASN A 115 -6.14 -14.22 -11.78
C ASN A 115 -6.39 -15.72 -11.58
#